data_AF-A0A7H0SQG7-F1
#
_entry.id   AF-A0A7H0SQG7-F1
#
_cell.length_a   1.000
_cell.length_b   1.000
_cell.length_c   1.000
_cell.angle_alpha   90.00
_cell.angle_beta   90.00
_cell.angle_gamma   90.00
#
_symmetry.space_group_name_H-M   'P 1'
#
loop_
_entity.id
_entity.type
_entity.pdbx_description
1 polymer ?
#
loop_
_entity_poly.entity_id
_entity_poly.type
_entity_poly.pdbx_seq_one_letter_code
_entity_poly.pdbx_strand_id
1 'polypeptide(L)'
;MRRGKNNDNVEYGPLGPGHAPEKDPLKGVRGVQSGTLIMEAITVFLVLTVILRIDEGSYWTSFNQVYVCLVGAAHVALSFLQRYSWALIAAVILQVFVLAGGFLVHLSMGIVGVIFVLVWWYLLYLRRNLMERMKRGLLTTQHL
;
A
#
# COMPACT_ATOMS: atom_id res chain seq x y z
N MET A 1 28.66 1.96 24.71
CA MET A 1 27.61 1.47 25.63
C MET A 1 26.66 2.61 25.95
N ARG A 2 25.44 2.62 25.40
CA ARG A 2 24.43 3.65 25.72
C ARG A 2 23.05 3.00 25.90
N ARG A 3 22.89 2.46 27.11
CA ARG A 3 21.73 2.51 28.01
C ARG A 3 20.33 2.53 27.35
N GLY A 4 19.60 1.43 27.58
CA GLY A 4 18.21 1.23 27.22
C GLY A 4 17.32 2.41 27.64
N LYS A 5 16.48 2.82 26.70
CA LYS A 5 15.47 3.85 26.89
C LYS A 5 14.17 3.28 26.29
N ASN A 6 13.14 3.14 27.13
CA ASN A 6 11.74 2.80 26.82
C ASN A 6 11.23 1.33 26.90
N ASN A 7 11.80 0.44 27.69
CA ASN A 7 11.16 -0.88 27.90
C ASN A 7 10.20 -0.90 29.11
N ASP A 8 10.13 0.18 29.88
CA ASP A 8 9.55 0.15 31.24
C ASP A 8 8.01 0.29 31.25
N ASN A 9 7.38 0.52 30.07
CA ASN A 9 5.92 0.72 29.94
C ASN A 9 5.27 -0.15 28.85
N VAL A 10 5.95 -1.18 28.35
CA VAL A 10 5.33 -2.10 27.37
C VAL A 10 4.54 -3.15 28.14
N GLU A 11 3.21 -3.01 28.16
CA GLU A 11 2.34 -4.05 28.69
C GLU A 11 2.45 -5.30 27.81
N TYR A 12 3.14 -6.31 28.35
CA TYR A 12 3.33 -7.59 27.70
C TYR A 12 2.06 -8.44 27.80
N GLY A 13 1.89 -9.35 26.85
CA GLY A 13 0.81 -10.34 26.93
C GLY A 13 0.94 -11.27 28.15
N PRO A 14 -0.10 -12.07 28.43
CA PRO A 14 -0.11 -13.02 29.56
C PRO A 14 1.05 -14.04 29.54
N LEU A 15 1.68 -14.23 28.38
CA LEU A 15 2.78 -15.16 28.14
C LEU A 15 4.16 -14.49 28.25
N GLY A 16 4.22 -13.19 28.57
CA GLY A 16 5.47 -12.44 28.65
C GLY A 16 6.00 -11.96 27.28
N PRO A 17 7.29 -11.56 27.21
CA PRO A 17 7.84 -10.84 26.06
C PRO A 17 7.86 -11.60 24.73
N GLY A 18 7.80 -12.94 24.77
CA GLY A 18 7.96 -13.80 23.61
C GLY A 18 9.37 -13.75 22.99
N HIS A 19 9.78 -14.82 22.31
CA HIS A 19 11.04 -14.84 21.57
C HIS A 19 10.88 -14.19 20.19
N ALA A 20 12.01 -13.93 19.52
CA ALA A 20 11.98 -13.45 18.13
C ALA A 20 11.30 -14.52 17.24
N PRO A 21 10.28 -14.17 16.44
CA PRO A 21 9.58 -15.15 15.62
C PRO A 21 10.52 -15.80 14.60
N GLU A 22 10.44 -17.12 14.44
CA GLU A 22 11.28 -17.90 13.52
C GLU A 22 11.09 -17.49 12.05
N LYS A 23 9.87 -17.08 11.68
CA LYS A 23 9.54 -16.51 10.36
C LYS A 23 9.10 -15.07 10.52
N ASP A 24 9.68 -14.15 9.75
CA ASP A 24 9.31 -12.73 9.75
C ASP A 24 7.86 -12.54 9.25
N PRO A 25 6.90 -12.19 10.12
CA PRO A 25 5.51 -12.02 9.72
C PRO A 25 5.30 -10.79 8.81
N LEU A 26 6.22 -9.80 8.83
CA LEU A 26 6.16 -8.63 7.94
C LEU A 26 6.45 -8.99 6.48
N LYS A 27 7.06 -10.14 6.21
CA LYS A 27 7.26 -10.66 4.85
C LYS A 27 5.92 -10.96 4.16
N GLY A 28 4.93 -11.48 4.91
CA GLY A 28 3.58 -11.71 4.40
C GLY A 28 2.86 -10.41 4.04
N VAL A 29 2.96 -9.40 4.91
CA VAL A 29 2.37 -8.07 4.69
C VAL A 29 2.92 -7.42 3.41
N ARG A 30 4.22 -7.57 3.14
CA ARG A 30 4.85 -7.07 1.90
C ARG A 30 4.29 -7.74 0.64
N GLY A 31 3.95 -9.02 0.72
CA GLY A 31 3.28 -9.73 -0.38
C GLY A 31 1.89 -9.15 -0.69
N VAL A 32 1.10 -8.88 0.35
CA VAL A 32 -0.22 -8.25 0.19
C VAL A 32 -0.12 -6.84 -0.42
N GLN A 33 0.88 -6.05 0.01
CA GLN A 33 1.13 -4.71 -0.54
C GLN A 33 1.50 -4.76 -2.03
N SER A 34 2.33 -5.74 -2.43
CA SER A 34 2.66 -5.97 -3.84
C SER A 34 1.44 -6.34 -4.66
N GLY A 35 0.62 -7.27 -4.17
CA GLY A 35 -0.64 -7.63 -4.83
C GLY A 35 -1.61 -6.46 -4.97
N THR A 36 -1.68 -5.61 -3.94
CA THR A 36 -2.53 -4.40 -3.96
C THR A 36 -2.08 -3.43 -5.05
N LEU A 37 -0.77 -3.20 -5.23
CA LEU A 37 -0.24 -2.34 -6.31
C LEU A 37 -0.57 -2.88 -7.70
N ILE A 38 -0.54 -4.20 -7.90
CA ILE A 38 -0.92 -4.79 -9.19
C ILE A 38 -2.42 -4.63 -9.45
N MET A 39 -3.27 -4.87 -8.43
CA MET A 39 -4.71 -4.65 -8.57
C MET A 39 -5.03 -3.19 -8.85
N GLU A 40 -4.32 -2.27 -8.21
CA GLU A 40 -4.42 -0.83 -8.47
C GLU A 40 -4.01 -0.49 -9.90
N ALA A 41 -2.87 -0.99 -10.36
CA ALA A 41 -2.40 -0.82 -11.73
C ALA A 41 -3.45 -1.27 -12.77
N ILE A 42 -4.01 -2.46 -12.59
CA ILE A 42 -5.05 -2.99 -13.50
C ILE A 42 -6.26 -2.07 -13.50
N THR A 43 -6.72 -1.63 -12.32
CA THR A 43 -7.88 -0.74 -12.20
C THR A 43 -7.61 0.64 -12.83
N VAL A 44 -6.41 1.17 -12.67
CA VAL A 44 -5.96 2.41 -13.32
C VAL A 44 -5.92 2.24 -14.84
N PHE A 45 -5.41 1.13 -15.38
CA PHE A 45 -5.43 0.88 -16.82
C PHE A 45 -6.86 0.74 -17.37
N LEU A 46 -7.80 0.19 -16.59
CA LEU A 46 -9.21 0.18 -16.96
C LEU A 46 -9.81 1.60 -17.09
N VAL A 47 -9.19 2.64 -16.50
CA VAL A 47 -9.63 4.02 -16.75
C VAL A 47 -9.51 4.38 -18.22
N LEU A 48 -8.49 3.88 -18.95
CA LEU A 48 -8.36 4.12 -20.39
C LEU A 48 -9.59 3.62 -21.17
N THR A 49 -10.07 2.43 -20.84
CA THR A 49 -11.25 1.86 -21.51
C THR A 49 -12.51 2.65 -21.16
N VAL A 50 -12.60 3.16 -19.92
CA VAL A 50 -13.71 4.00 -19.46
C VAL A 50 -13.75 5.34 -20.19
N ILE A 51 -12.63 6.07 -20.27
CA ILE A 51 -12.58 7.39 -20.93
C ILE A 51 -12.78 7.31 -22.45
N LEU A 52 -12.47 6.16 -23.06
CA LEU A 52 -12.74 5.91 -24.47
C LEU A 52 -14.23 5.67 -24.74
N ARG A 53 -14.95 5.07 -23.77
CA ARG A 53 -16.34 4.65 -23.97
C ARG A 53 -17.36 5.69 -23.53
N ILE A 54 -17.01 6.53 -22.55
CA ILE A 54 -17.85 7.59 -22.00
C ILE A 54 -17.70 8.88 -22.83
N ASP A 55 -18.79 9.65 -22.93
CA ASP A 55 -18.86 10.97 -23.58
C ASP A 55 -18.23 11.01 -24.98
N GLU A 56 -18.48 9.95 -25.77
CA GLU A 56 -17.96 9.77 -27.13
C GLU A 56 -16.43 9.89 -27.25
N GLY A 57 -15.70 9.66 -26.15
CA GLY A 57 -14.25 9.77 -26.11
C GLY A 57 -13.73 11.21 -25.98
N SER A 58 -14.54 12.16 -25.51
CA SER A 58 -14.11 13.55 -25.28
C SER A 58 -12.84 13.65 -24.41
N TYR A 59 -12.70 12.75 -23.44
CA TYR A 59 -11.53 12.67 -22.55
C TYR A 59 -10.36 11.85 -23.11
N TRP A 60 -10.46 11.34 -24.36
CA TRP A 60 -9.42 10.56 -25.05
C TRP A 60 -8.32 11.45 -25.64
N THR A 61 -7.72 12.28 -24.80
CA THR A 61 -6.59 13.12 -25.19
C THR A 61 -5.27 12.35 -25.06
N SER A 62 -4.27 12.70 -25.88
CA SER A 62 -2.93 12.09 -25.78
C SER A 62 -2.30 12.30 -24.41
N PHE A 63 -2.59 13.44 -23.76
CA PHE A 63 -2.14 13.74 -22.40
C PHE A 63 -2.71 12.73 -21.38
N ASN A 64 -4.02 12.50 -21.41
CA ASN A 64 -4.69 11.58 -20.50
C ASN A 64 -4.19 10.14 -20.68
N GLN A 65 -4.00 9.71 -21.93
CA GLN A 65 -3.45 8.39 -22.23
C GLN A 65 -2.06 8.21 -21.64
N VAL A 66 -1.14 9.14 -21.94
CA VAL A 66 0.24 9.07 -21.45
C VAL A 66 0.28 9.13 -19.92
N TYR A 67 -0.53 9.99 -19.30
CA TYR A 67 -0.61 10.10 -17.85
C TYR A 67 -1.03 8.76 -17.20
N VAL A 68 -2.16 8.19 -17.65
CA VAL A 68 -2.67 6.93 -17.10
C VAL A 68 -1.69 5.78 -17.36
N CYS A 69 -1.08 5.73 -18.55
CA CYS A 69 -0.07 4.72 -18.87
C CYS A 69 1.15 4.81 -17.94
N LEU A 70 1.68 6.01 -17.71
CA LEU A 70 2.83 6.23 -16.84
C LEU A 70 2.51 5.88 -15.38
N VAL A 71 1.35 6.32 -14.87
CA VAL A 71 0.92 6.03 -13.50
C VAL A 71 0.71 4.52 -13.33
N GLY A 72 -0.01 3.86 -14.24
CA GLY A 72 -0.23 2.41 -14.19
C GLY A 72 1.08 1.62 -14.28
N ALA A 73 1.99 1.99 -15.19
CA ALA A 73 3.29 1.34 -15.32
C ALA A 73 4.17 1.54 -14.07
N ALA A 74 4.12 2.72 -13.44
CA ALA A 74 4.81 2.98 -12.19
C ALA A 74 4.30 2.08 -11.05
N HIS A 75 2.99 1.82 -10.96
CA HIS A 75 2.42 0.89 -9.98
C HIS A 75 2.92 -0.54 -10.21
N VAL A 76 2.89 -0.99 -11.47
CA VAL A 76 3.43 -2.31 -11.85
C VAL A 76 4.90 -2.42 -11.45
N ALA A 77 5.73 -1.45 -11.83
CA ALA A 77 7.14 -1.45 -11.45
C ALA A 77 7.31 -1.51 -9.91
N LEU A 78 6.62 -0.63 -9.19
CA LEU A 78 6.74 -0.53 -7.74
C LEU A 78 6.27 -1.81 -7.00
N SER A 79 5.36 -2.58 -7.60
CA SER A 79 4.89 -3.85 -7.04
C SER A 79 6.03 -4.87 -6.87
N PHE A 80 7.00 -4.88 -7.78
CA PHE A 80 8.17 -5.76 -7.71
C PHE A 80 9.26 -5.21 -6.76
N LEU A 81 9.22 -3.91 -6.47
CA LEU A 81 10.17 -3.22 -5.60
C LEU A 81 9.73 -3.14 -4.13
N GLN A 82 8.61 -3.79 -3.76
CA GLN A 82 8.13 -3.88 -2.37
C GLN A 82 9.12 -4.52 -1.39
N ARG A 83 10.26 -5.04 -1.89
CA ARG A 83 11.31 -5.53 -1.02
C ARG A 83 12.10 -4.44 -0.28
N TYR A 84 12.07 -3.21 -0.77
CA TYR A 84 12.85 -2.11 -0.23
C TYR A 84 12.05 -1.28 0.78
N SER A 85 12.73 -0.73 1.79
CA SER A 85 12.11 0.09 2.84
C SER A 85 11.46 1.39 2.31
N TRP A 86 12.00 1.94 1.22
CA TRP A 86 11.48 3.16 0.59
C TRP A 86 10.21 2.92 -0.23
N ALA A 87 9.90 1.67 -0.59
CA ALA A 87 8.78 1.34 -1.48
C ALA A 87 7.42 1.76 -0.91
N LEU A 88 7.28 1.75 0.42
CA LEU A 88 6.06 2.23 1.10
C LEU A 88 5.85 3.73 0.90
N ILE A 89 6.92 4.52 1.00
CA ILE A 89 6.85 5.97 0.81
C ILE A 89 6.53 6.26 -0.66
N ALA A 90 7.20 5.56 -1.58
CA ALA A 90 6.90 5.68 -3.00
C ALA A 90 5.45 5.30 -3.34
N ALA A 91 4.89 4.27 -2.69
CA ALA A 91 3.50 3.87 -2.92
C ALA A 91 2.52 4.95 -2.46
N VAL A 92 2.75 5.56 -1.30
CA VAL A 92 1.93 6.68 -0.79
C VAL A 92 2.04 7.90 -1.71
N ILE A 93 3.24 8.22 -2.21
CA ILE A 93 3.42 9.29 -3.19
C ILE A 93 2.65 8.98 -4.47
N LEU A 94 2.74 7.74 -4.95
CA LEU A 94 2.04 7.29 -6.15
C LEU A 94 0.51 7.37 -6.00
N GLN A 95 -0.01 7.15 -4.79
CA GLN A 95 -1.42 7.33 -4.47
C GLN A 95 -1.91 8.76 -4.73
N VAL A 96 -1.07 9.75 -4.41
CA VAL A 96 -1.40 11.16 -4.65
C VAL A 96 -1.54 11.44 -6.14
N PHE A 97 -0.71 10.80 -6.98
CA PHE A 97 -0.85 10.89 -8.44
C PHE A 97 -2.13 10.23 -8.94
N VAL A 98 -2.56 9.10 -8.36
CA VAL A 98 -3.86 8.49 -8.73
C VAL A 98 -5.02 9.43 -8.42
N LEU A 99 -5.03 10.01 -7.21
CA LEU A 99 -6.05 10.99 -6.81
C LEU A 99 -6.04 12.24 -7.68
N ALA A 100 -4.87 12.77 -8.01
CA ALA A 100 -4.72 13.91 -8.91
C ALA A 100 -5.29 13.60 -10.31
N GLY A 101 -5.20 12.34 -10.76
CA GLY A 101 -5.82 11.87 -12.00
C GLY A 101 -7.35 12.04 -12.02
N GLY A 102 -8.01 12.07 -10.86
CA GLY A 102 -9.44 12.38 -10.78
C GLY A 102 -9.81 13.79 -11.24
N PHE A 103 -8.91 14.75 -11.03
CA PHE A 103 -9.08 16.14 -11.45
C PHE A 103 -8.52 16.40 -12.86
N LEU A 104 -7.44 15.69 -13.23
CA LEU A 104 -6.74 15.90 -14.50
C LEU A 104 -7.33 15.12 -15.67
N VAL A 105 -7.78 13.88 -15.43
CA VAL A 105 -8.21 12.95 -16.48
C VAL A 105 -9.73 12.82 -16.52
N HIS A 106 -10.32 12.25 -15.46
CA HIS A 106 -11.75 11.97 -15.38
C HIS A 106 -12.17 11.62 -13.95
N LEU A 107 -13.40 11.96 -13.57
CA LEU A 107 -13.94 11.70 -12.24
C LEU A 107 -13.85 10.21 -11.81
N SER A 108 -14.03 9.28 -12.76
CA SER A 108 -13.90 7.84 -12.50
C SER A 108 -12.54 7.46 -11.93
N MET A 109 -11.45 8.09 -12.39
CA MET A 109 -10.11 7.86 -11.85
C MET A 109 -10.01 8.34 -10.40
N GLY A 110 -10.66 9.45 -10.08
CA GLY A 110 -10.73 9.98 -8.72
C GLY A 110 -11.47 9.03 -7.78
N ILE A 111 -12.61 8.48 -8.20
CA ILE A 111 -13.38 7.50 -7.42
C ILE A 111 -12.53 6.25 -7.13
N VAL A 112 -11.88 5.70 -8.16
CA VAL A 112 -10.96 4.57 -8.01
C VAL A 112 -9.82 4.92 -7.04
N GLY A 113 -9.21 6.10 -7.19
CA GLY A 113 -8.14 6.57 -6.32
C GLY A 113 -8.57 6.67 -4.86
N VAL A 114 -9.76 7.17 -4.57
CA VAL A 114 -10.30 7.25 -3.20
C VAL A 114 -10.49 5.87 -2.60
N ILE A 115 -11.02 4.90 -3.36
CA ILE A 115 -11.17 3.52 -2.90
C ILE A 115 -9.81 2.93 -2.52
N PHE A 116 -8.80 3.09 -3.38
CA PHE A 116 -7.46 2.57 -3.09
C PHE A 116 -6.77 3.30 -1.93
N VAL A 117 -7.01 4.60 -1.73
CA VAL A 117 -6.54 5.31 -0.53
C VAL A 117 -7.08 4.66 0.74
N LEU A 118 -8.38 4.29 0.76
CA LEU A 118 -8.97 3.61 1.90
C LEU A 118 -8.35 2.22 2.12
N VAL A 119 -8.12 1.46 1.04
CA VAL A 119 -7.43 0.16 1.10
C VAL A 119 -6.02 0.32 1.66
N TRP A 120 -5.25 1.29 1.16
CA TRP A 120 -3.89 1.56 1.62
C TRP A 120 -3.82 2.01 3.07
N TRP A 121 -4.73 2.88 3.48
CA TRP A 121 -4.86 3.25 4.89
C TRP A 121 -5.10 2.01 5.74
N TYR A 122 -6.05 1.15 5.35
CA TYR A 122 -6.32 -0.08 6.08
C TYR A 122 -5.12 -1.03 6.13
N LEU A 123 -4.38 -1.20 5.03
CA LEU A 123 -3.14 -1.99 5.00
C LEU A 123 -2.06 -1.42 5.92
N LEU A 124 -1.88 -0.10 5.94
CA LEU A 124 -0.94 0.56 6.84
C LEU A 124 -1.37 0.43 8.30
N TYR A 125 -2.67 0.49 8.57
CA TYR A 125 -3.24 0.24 9.89
C TYR A 125 -2.95 -1.20 10.36
N LEU A 126 -3.24 -2.20 9.53
CA LEU A 126 -2.95 -3.60 9.83
C LEU A 126 -1.45 -3.84 10.06
N ARG A 127 -0.59 -3.24 9.25
CA ARG A 127 0.87 -3.32 9.43
C ARG A 127 1.30 -2.74 10.77
N ARG A 128 0.76 -1.58 11.16
CA ARG A 128 1.04 -0.94 12.47
C ARG A 128 0.57 -1.81 13.62
N ASN A 129 -0.67 -2.30 13.55
CA ASN A 129 -1.25 -3.18 14.56
C ASN A 129 -0.44 -4.47 14.73
N LEU A 130 -0.01 -5.08 13.63
CA LEU A 130 0.83 -6.29 13.67
C LEU A 130 2.20 -6.02 14.35
N MET A 131 2.85 -4.90 14.02
CA MET A 131 4.10 -4.50 14.67
C MET A 131 3.92 -4.25 16.17
N GLU A 132 2.80 -3.66 16.58
CA GLU A 132 2.48 -3.46 18.00
C GLU A 132 2.25 -4.80 18.72
N ARG A 133 1.53 -5.73 18.09
CA ARG A 133 1.30 -7.08 18.64
C ARG A 133 2.62 -7.86 18.79
N MET A 134 3.53 -7.75 17.84
CA MET A 134 4.88 -8.34 17.92
C MET A 134 5.68 -7.77 19.11
N LYS A 135 5.64 -6.45 19.31
CA LYS A 135 6.33 -5.78 20.43
C LYS A 135 5.81 -6.22 21.80
N ARG A 136 4.53 -6.57 21.89
CA ARG A 136 3.87 -7.03 23.13
C ARG A 136 3.99 -8.55 23.36
N GLY A 137 4.63 -9.30 22.46
CA GLY A 137 4.74 -10.76 22.58
C GLY A 137 3.41 -11.50 22.41
N LEU A 138 2.48 -10.96 21.61
CA LEU A 138 1.12 -11.51 21.48
C LEU A 138 0.97 -12.55 20.35
N LEU A 139 2.02 -12.87 19.61
CA LEU A 139 1.95 -13.88 18.55
C LEU A 139 2.25 -15.27 19.11
N THR A 140 1.46 -16.26 18.71
CA THR A 140 1.67 -17.66 19.10
C THR A 140 3.04 -18.18 18.68
N THR A 141 3.54 -17.74 17.52
CA THR A 141 4.87 -18.07 17.00
C THR A 141 6.04 -17.49 17.80
N GLN A 142 5.78 -16.63 18.79
CA GLN A 142 6.81 -16.14 19.72
C GLN A 142 6.92 -17.02 20.97
N HIS A 143 5.98 -17.96 21.16
CA HIS A 143 5.88 -18.84 22.33
C HIS A 143 5.79 -20.33 21.95
N LEU A 144 6.06 -20.65 20.69
CA LEU A 144 6.32 -22.00 20.18
C LEU A 144 7.79 -22.34 20.41
#